data_AF-A0ABD1DCB1-F1
#
_entry.id   AF-A0ABD1DCB1-F1
#
_cell.length_a   1.000
_cell.length_b   1.000
_cell.length_c   1.000
_cell.angle_alpha   90.00
_cell.angle_beta   90.00
_cell.angle_gamma   90.00
#
_symmetry.space_group_name_H-M   'P 1'
#
loop_
_entity.id
_entity.type
_entity.pdbx_description
1 polymer ?
#
loop_
_entity_poly.entity_id
_entity_poly.type
_entity_poly.pdbx_seq_one_letter_code
_entity_poly.pdbx_strand_id
1 'polypeptide(L)'
;MVRDGIDAPRWMFWKRRRYVVVLLAFLGCMVMYTMRVTLSIAIVAMTENRTVSRGNDTVEYVQAFNWSSSVRGHVLSSFFYGYLVTQVPAGVLANRFGATNIVGTGLGITAVLTLLTPLSAYGGVGWLIVNRVLQGMAQGVTIPCLHIVWSKWAPPNERSRMVLFTFAGVFVGTIISMTLTGFVSKLWSWESAFYIFGTAGCVWFVAWFAVVRQSPESDRFITLREKEFILKSLGIIEGVPEKIEHPWKGILTSKAVYATIVAGFCQSWGFYNMLTQMPSFLRDALHFEVQSSGSISALPYAAMGIALSIAGYLADWFQIRNILTTTQVRRNFNCLSFITQAAFMTTGALILRAVPTIICITVAIAMGAFAWSGYGVNALDLSPKSAGVIMGIVNSVSTLAGIIAPVVTGLLTSNKTADEWRLVFFITAGVNMVGFVVYWFWASGELQPWSIEVQERKRVENGGDKKGFDNRLSVED
;
A
#
# COMPACT_ATOMS: atom_id res chain seq x y z
N MET A 1 13.94 -28.04 4.87
CA MET A 1 14.19 -26.65 4.41
C MET A 1 14.96 -26.71 3.11
N VAL A 2 14.30 -26.48 1.97
CA VAL A 2 15.02 -26.24 0.71
C VAL A 2 15.80 -24.94 0.90
N ARG A 3 17.11 -25.06 1.17
CA ARG A 3 17.99 -23.90 1.20
C ARG A 3 18.04 -23.33 -0.22
N ASP A 4 18.08 -22.02 -0.33
CA ASP A 4 18.17 -21.30 -1.61
C ASP A 4 19.50 -21.54 -2.35
N GLY A 5 20.32 -22.50 -1.92
CA GLY A 5 21.57 -22.94 -2.56
C GLY A 5 22.68 -21.89 -2.57
N ILE A 6 22.46 -20.74 -1.92
CA ILE A 6 23.40 -19.62 -1.84
C ILE A 6 24.11 -19.69 -0.49
N ASP A 7 25.40 -20.03 -0.52
CA ASP A 7 26.30 -19.98 0.63
C ASP A 7 26.70 -18.53 0.93
N ALA A 8 25.71 -17.75 1.36
CA ALA A 8 25.88 -16.39 1.84
C ALA A 8 25.10 -16.20 3.15
N PRO A 9 25.76 -15.69 4.20
CA PRO A 9 25.10 -15.16 5.38
C PRO A 9 23.85 -14.34 5.06
N ARG A 10 22.81 -14.46 5.89
CA ARG A 10 21.53 -13.78 5.68
C ARG A 10 21.64 -12.24 5.63
N TRP A 11 22.68 -11.66 6.24
CA TRP A 11 22.93 -10.21 6.23
C TRP A 11 23.43 -9.68 4.87
N MET A 12 24.06 -10.52 4.03
CA MET A 12 24.49 -10.13 2.69
C MET A 12 23.32 -10.19 1.70
N PHE A 13 22.34 -9.30 1.89
CA PHE A 13 21.12 -9.27 1.08
C PHE A 13 21.41 -9.05 -0.42
N TRP A 14 22.46 -8.30 -0.76
CA TRP A 14 22.86 -8.02 -2.15
C TRP A 14 23.29 -9.26 -2.95
N LYS A 15 23.67 -10.36 -2.28
CA LYS A 15 24.00 -11.62 -2.94
C LYS A 15 22.76 -12.36 -3.46
N ARG A 16 21.56 -12.03 -2.96
CA ARG A 16 20.29 -12.61 -3.40
C ARG A 16 19.57 -11.60 -4.27
N ARG A 17 19.43 -11.93 -5.55
CA ARG A 17 18.86 -11.02 -6.53
C ARG A 17 17.43 -10.62 -6.16
N ARG A 18 16.63 -11.55 -5.62
CA ARG A 18 15.25 -11.27 -5.19
C ARG A 18 15.15 -10.21 -4.10
N TYR A 19 16.13 -10.13 -3.19
CA TYR A 19 16.13 -9.10 -2.13
C TYR A 19 16.55 -7.71 -2.65
N VAL A 20 17.35 -7.65 -3.71
CA VAL A 20 17.63 -6.38 -4.40
C VAL A 20 16.35 -5.83 -5.05
N VAL A 21 15.54 -6.69 -5.66
CA VAL A 21 14.22 -6.31 -6.22
C VAL A 21 13.30 -5.80 -5.11
N VAL A 22 13.26 -6.49 -3.95
CA VAL A 22 12.51 -6.06 -2.75
C VAL A 22 12.96 -4.70 -2.24
N LEU A 23 14.27 -4.46 -2.14
CA LEU A 23 14.78 -3.17 -1.68
C LEU A 23 14.41 -2.03 -2.65
N LEU A 24 14.56 -2.24 -3.95
CA LEU A 24 14.17 -1.23 -4.93
C LEU A 24 12.66 -1.01 -4.97
N ALA A 25 11.84 -2.06 -4.80
CA ALA A 25 10.40 -1.92 -4.70
C ALA A 25 9.98 -1.18 -3.41
N PHE A 26 10.66 -1.44 -2.28
CA PHE A 26 10.49 -0.68 -1.03
C PHE A 26 10.79 0.81 -1.24
N LEU A 27 11.94 1.14 -1.84
CA LEU A 27 12.29 2.52 -2.17
C LEU A 27 11.29 3.14 -3.15
N GLY A 28 10.74 2.35 -4.07
CA GLY A 28 9.71 2.78 -5.00
C GLY A 28 8.43 3.16 -4.27
N CYS A 29 7.96 2.31 -3.34
CA CYS A 29 6.83 2.60 -2.47
C CYS A 29 7.07 3.84 -1.59
N MET A 30 8.31 4.05 -1.14
CA MET A 30 8.71 5.21 -0.37
C MET A 30 8.58 6.50 -1.18
N VAL A 31 9.26 6.59 -2.33
CA VAL A 31 9.19 7.77 -3.21
C VAL A 31 7.74 8.00 -3.66
N MET A 32 7.04 6.94 -4.04
CA MET A 32 5.63 6.97 -4.43
C MET A 32 4.74 7.69 -3.39
N TYR A 33 4.92 7.38 -2.10
CA TYR A 33 4.13 8.04 -1.04
C TYR A 33 4.64 9.42 -0.66
N THR A 34 5.95 9.70 -0.80
CA THR A 34 6.43 11.07 -0.63
C THR A 34 5.76 12.02 -1.63
N MET A 35 5.75 11.69 -2.92
CA MET A 35 5.12 12.51 -3.97
C MET A 35 3.61 12.65 -3.76
N ARG A 36 2.93 11.59 -3.31
CA ARG A 36 1.49 11.62 -3.01
C ARG A 36 1.14 12.59 -1.88
N VAL A 37 1.84 12.49 -0.75
CA VAL A 37 1.52 13.19 0.50
C VAL A 37 2.02 14.63 0.49
N THR A 38 3.03 14.96 -0.31
CA THR A 38 3.66 16.29 -0.36
C THR A 38 2.64 17.42 -0.51
N LEU A 39 1.73 17.35 -1.48
CA LEU A 39 0.75 18.43 -1.69
C LEU A 39 -0.24 18.56 -0.52
N SER A 40 -0.62 17.47 0.15
CA SER A 40 -1.51 17.53 1.32
C SER A 40 -0.95 18.41 2.44
N ILE A 41 0.37 18.58 2.50
CA ILE A 41 1.07 19.37 3.50
C ILE A 41 1.46 20.73 2.92
N ALA A 42 1.98 20.75 1.70
CA ALA A 42 2.38 21.97 1.01
C ALA A 42 1.18 22.90 0.77
N ILE A 43 -0.04 22.39 0.60
CA ILE A 43 -1.23 23.23 0.39
C ILE A 43 -1.46 24.21 1.53
N VAL A 44 -1.17 23.82 2.78
CA VAL A 44 -1.25 24.72 3.94
C VAL A 44 -0.20 25.83 3.83
N ALA A 45 1.00 25.53 3.34
CA ALA A 45 2.04 26.52 3.09
C ALA A 45 1.72 27.44 1.89
N MET A 46 0.92 26.95 0.93
CA MET A 46 0.53 27.68 -0.26
C MET A 46 -0.60 28.68 0.00
N THR A 47 -1.50 28.39 0.94
CA THR A 47 -2.79 29.10 1.06
C THR A 47 -3.04 29.77 2.42
N GLU A 48 -2.07 29.76 3.33
CA GLU A 48 -2.20 30.39 4.64
C GLU A 48 -1.04 31.34 4.90
N ASN A 49 -1.35 32.49 5.50
CA ASN A 49 -0.34 33.42 5.99
C ASN A 49 0.41 32.78 7.16
N ARG A 50 1.73 32.87 7.16
CA ARG A 50 2.58 32.25 8.18
C ARG A 50 3.59 33.25 8.70
N THR A 51 3.62 33.44 10.01
CA THR A 51 4.70 34.20 10.66
C THR A 51 5.72 33.20 11.19
N VAL A 52 6.95 33.28 10.69
CA VAL A 52 8.06 32.46 11.17
C VAL A 52 9.01 33.35 11.95
N SER A 53 9.02 33.21 13.27
CA SER A 53 10.06 33.82 14.10
C SER A 53 11.37 33.03 13.93
N ARG A 54 12.41 33.71 13.45
CA ARG A 54 13.78 33.19 13.31
C ARG A 54 14.70 34.03 14.19
N GLY A 55 14.72 33.73 15.49
CA GLY A 55 15.46 34.52 16.47
C GLY A 55 14.79 35.87 16.72
N ASN A 56 15.53 36.98 16.60
CA ASN A 56 14.99 38.34 16.79
C ASN A 56 14.16 38.86 15.61
N ASP A 57 14.19 38.18 14.45
CA ASP A 57 13.45 38.61 13.25
C ASP A 57 12.21 37.74 13.02
N THR A 58 11.05 38.38 12.88
CA THR A 58 9.81 37.74 12.44
C THR A 58 9.66 37.94 10.93
N VAL A 59 9.77 36.86 10.16
CA VAL A 59 9.51 36.89 8.71
C VAL A 59 8.07 36.46 8.48
N GLU A 60 7.24 37.38 7.97
CA GLU A 60 5.87 37.09 7.55
C GLU A 60 5.86 36.59 6.11
N TYR A 61 5.39 35.35 5.92
CA TYR A 61 5.10 34.77 4.62
C TYR A 61 3.63 35.02 4.29
N VAL A 62 3.39 35.82 3.26
CA VAL A 62 2.05 36.02 2.70
C VAL A 62 1.66 34.79 1.89
N GLN A 63 0.39 34.38 1.97
CA GLN A 63 -0.17 33.28 1.18
C GLN A 63 0.16 33.45 -0.32
N ALA A 64 0.61 32.37 -0.96
CA ALA A 64 0.91 32.39 -2.39
C ALA A 64 -0.37 32.36 -3.24
N PHE A 65 -1.42 31.70 -2.74
CA PHE A 65 -2.69 31.55 -3.44
C PHE A 65 -3.88 31.74 -2.50
N ASN A 66 -4.84 32.58 -2.89
CA ASN A 66 -6.08 32.76 -2.15
C ASN A 66 -7.12 31.70 -2.56
N TRP A 67 -6.93 30.46 -2.10
CA TRP A 67 -7.86 29.35 -2.36
C TRP A 67 -8.83 29.13 -1.21
N SER A 68 -10.12 29.05 -1.54
CA SER A 68 -11.16 28.64 -0.60
C SER A 68 -11.00 27.17 -0.18
N SER A 69 -11.56 26.80 0.98
CA SER A 69 -11.52 25.41 1.47
C SER A 69 -12.11 24.40 0.48
N SER A 70 -13.12 24.81 -0.30
CA SER A 70 -13.71 23.99 -1.37
C SER A 70 -12.71 23.71 -2.48
N VAL A 71 -11.98 24.73 -2.95
CA VAL A 71 -10.96 24.57 -4.01
C VAL A 71 -9.82 23.67 -3.54
N ARG A 72 -9.35 23.84 -2.29
CA ARG A 72 -8.33 22.96 -1.69
C ARG A 72 -8.81 21.51 -1.67
N GLY A 73 -10.07 21.28 -1.28
CA GLY A 73 -10.71 19.96 -1.29
C GLY A 73 -10.71 19.32 -2.69
N HIS A 74 -11.12 20.05 -3.73
CA HIS A 74 -11.12 19.55 -5.10
C HIS A 74 -9.70 19.23 -5.63
N VAL A 75 -8.72 20.07 -5.32
CA VAL A 75 -7.31 19.83 -5.70
C VAL A 75 -6.78 18.56 -5.03
N LEU A 76 -7.06 18.34 -3.74
CA LEU A 76 -6.63 17.15 -3.03
C LEU A 76 -7.36 15.89 -3.51
N SER A 77 -8.66 15.97 -3.78
CA SER A 77 -9.46 14.82 -4.24
C SER A 77 -9.17 14.41 -5.67
N SER A 78 -8.75 15.36 -6.53
CA SER A 78 -8.51 15.13 -7.96
C SER A 78 -7.56 13.98 -8.27
N PHE A 79 -6.55 13.76 -7.41
CA PHE A 79 -5.63 12.63 -7.49
C PHE A 79 -6.37 11.28 -7.47
N PHE A 80 -7.36 11.12 -6.59
CA PHE A 80 -8.07 9.86 -6.42
C PHE A 80 -8.93 9.49 -7.62
N TYR A 81 -9.44 10.47 -8.38
CA TYR A 81 -10.19 10.20 -9.61
C TYR A 81 -9.32 9.49 -10.65
N GLY A 82 -8.12 10.00 -10.90
CA GLY A 82 -7.16 9.35 -11.82
C GLY A 82 -6.68 8.01 -11.29
N TYR A 83 -6.47 7.91 -9.98
CA TYR A 83 -5.99 6.70 -9.32
C TYR A 83 -6.99 5.54 -9.45
N LEU A 84 -8.29 5.78 -9.28
CA LEU A 84 -9.34 4.76 -9.40
C LEU A 84 -9.44 4.16 -10.82
N VAL A 85 -9.35 5.00 -11.85
CA VAL A 85 -9.54 4.59 -13.25
C VAL A 85 -8.51 3.55 -13.69
N THR A 86 -7.28 3.62 -13.18
CA THR A 86 -6.15 2.86 -13.72
C THR A 86 -5.85 1.55 -12.97
N GLN A 87 -6.37 1.33 -11.77
CA GLN A 87 -5.99 0.16 -10.97
C GLN A 87 -6.40 -1.18 -11.57
N VAL A 88 -7.67 -1.32 -11.99
CA VAL A 88 -8.16 -2.56 -12.59
C VAL A 88 -7.53 -2.78 -13.98
N PRO A 89 -7.49 -1.77 -14.88
CA PRO A 89 -6.82 -1.91 -16.17
C PRO A 89 -5.33 -2.23 -16.05
N ALA A 90 -4.64 -1.75 -15.02
CA ALA A 90 -3.21 -2.02 -14.82
C ALA A 90 -2.89 -3.52 -14.75
N GLY A 91 -3.73 -4.30 -14.06
CA GLY A 91 -3.56 -5.75 -13.99
C GLY A 91 -3.59 -6.44 -15.35
N VAL A 92 -4.41 -5.91 -16.28
CA VAL A 92 -4.53 -6.41 -17.65
C VAL A 92 -3.39 -5.88 -18.54
N LEU A 93 -3.08 -4.59 -18.44
CA LEU A 93 -2.01 -3.93 -19.20
C LEU A 93 -0.63 -4.55 -18.88
N ALA A 94 -0.42 -4.97 -17.64
CA ALA A 94 0.80 -5.62 -17.19
C ALA A 94 1.11 -6.94 -17.92
N ASN A 95 0.09 -7.63 -18.46
CA ASN A 95 0.30 -8.82 -19.27
C ASN A 95 0.93 -8.49 -20.63
N ARG A 96 0.62 -7.32 -21.19
CA ARG A 96 1.14 -6.90 -22.51
C ARG A 96 2.47 -6.16 -22.41
N PHE A 97 2.57 -5.20 -21.50
CA PHE A 97 3.73 -4.31 -21.40
C PHE A 97 4.77 -4.75 -20.36
N GLY A 98 4.43 -5.75 -19.54
CA GLY A 98 5.26 -6.24 -18.45
C GLY A 98 5.10 -5.39 -17.18
N ALA A 99 4.79 -6.04 -16.05
CA ALA A 99 4.54 -5.36 -14.78
C ALA A 99 5.72 -4.50 -14.30
N THR A 100 6.96 -4.98 -14.42
CA THR A 100 8.17 -4.22 -14.05
C THR A 100 8.27 -2.91 -14.82
N ASN A 101 7.98 -2.93 -16.13
CA ASN A 101 8.05 -1.72 -16.95
C ASN A 101 6.98 -0.72 -16.53
N ILE A 102 5.74 -1.19 -16.32
CA ILE A 102 4.62 -0.34 -15.91
C ILE A 102 4.89 0.33 -14.56
N VAL A 103 5.42 -0.40 -13.57
CA VAL A 103 5.80 0.16 -12.26
C VAL A 103 6.83 1.29 -12.43
N GLY A 104 7.88 1.03 -13.22
CA GLY A 104 8.91 2.00 -13.52
C GLY A 104 8.33 3.24 -14.20
N THR A 105 7.68 3.08 -15.35
CA THR A 105 7.11 4.19 -16.11
C THR A 105 6.06 4.97 -15.33
N GLY A 106 5.19 4.30 -14.56
CA GLY A 106 4.17 4.95 -13.76
C GLY A 106 4.76 5.88 -12.70
N LEU A 107 5.76 5.41 -11.96
CA LEU A 107 6.45 6.25 -10.97
C LEU A 107 7.36 7.31 -11.60
N GLY A 108 7.97 7.03 -12.76
CA GLY A 108 8.74 8.03 -13.52
C GLY A 108 7.86 9.17 -14.03
N ILE A 109 6.69 8.87 -14.61
CA ILE A 109 5.72 9.88 -15.03
C ILE A 109 5.24 10.67 -13.81
N THR A 110 4.93 9.99 -12.70
CA THR A 110 4.52 10.66 -11.45
C THR A 110 5.61 11.62 -10.94
N ALA A 111 6.89 11.24 -11.03
CA ALA A 111 8.02 12.06 -10.63
C ALA A 111 8.14 13.33 -11.47
N VAL A 112 8.05 13.21 -12.80
CA VAL A 112 8.07 14.37 -13.70
C VAL A 112 6.88 15.30 -13.43
N LEU A 113 5.67 14.75 -13.30
CA LEU A 113 4.48 15.53 -12.97
C LEU A 113 4.57 16.19 -11.58
N THR A 114 5.32 15.58 -10.64
CA THR A 114 5.60 16.18 -9.33
C THR A 114 6.49 17.41 -9.49
N LEU A 115 7.56 17.34 -10.30
CA LEU A 115 8.41 18.49 -10.64
C LEU A 115 7.63 19.61 -11.33
N LEU A 116 6.62 19.27 -12.13
CA LEU A 116 5.74 20.23 -12.80
C LEU A 116 4.64 20.81 -11.89
N THR A 117 4.51 20.34 -10.64
CA THR A 117 3.42 20.77 -9.75
C THR A 117 3.48 22.27 -9.41
N PRO A 118 4.64 22.86 -9.08
CA PRO A 118 4.74 24.30 -8.84
C PRO A 118 4.33 25.13 -10.06
N LEU A 119 4.84 24.79 -11.25
CA LEU A 119 4.47 25.43 -12.52
C LEU A 119 2.96 25.33 -12.79
N SER A 120 2.36 24.15 -12.54
CA SER A 120 0.92 23.93 -12.68
C SER A 120 0.11 24.79 -11.71
N ALA A 121 0.61 25.02 -10.49
CA ALA A 121 -0.06 25.88 -9.51
C ALA A 121 -0.08 27.35 -9.96
N TYR A 122 1.03 27.85 -10.52
CA TYR A 122 1.08 29.21 -11.09
C TYR A 122 0.24 29.38 -12.36
N GLY A 123 0.14 28.33 -13.19
CA GLY A 123 -0.75 28.33 -14.36
C GLY A 123 -2.24 28.41 -14.01
N GLY A 124 -2.61 28.03 -12.79
CA GLY A 124 -3.97 28.12 -12.25
C GLY A 124 -4.52 26.78 -11.75
N VAL A 125 -5.61 26.85 -11.00
CA VAL A 125 -6.20 25.68 -10.32
C VAL A 125 -6.57 24.56 -11.29
N GLY A 126 -7.07 24.89 -12.49
CA GLY A 126 -7.41 23.89 -13.52
C GLY A 126 -6.20 23.05 -13.96
N TRP A 127 -5.06 23.69 -14.20
CA TRP A 127 -3.82 23.00 -14.56
C TRP A 127 -3.30 22.12 -13.43
N LEU A 128 -3.38 22.60 -12.19
CA LEU A 128 -3.03 21.80 -11.01
C LEU A 128 -3.92 20.56 -10.87
N ILE A 129 -5.23 20.70 -11.09
CA ILE A 129 -6.17 19.58 -11.07
C ILE A 129 -5.83 18.56 -12.15
N VAL A 130 -5.61 19.00 -13.40
CA VAL A 130 -5.21 18.10 -14.51
C VAL A 130 -3.91 17.37 -14.17
N ASN A 131 -2.90 18.09 -13.70
CA ASN A 131 -1.63 17.50 -13.28
C ASN A 131 -1.83 16.44 -12.19
N ARG A 132 -2.70 16.69 -11.22
CA ARG A 132 -2.99 15.75 -10.12
C ARG A 132 -3.78 14.53 -10.57
N VAL A 133 -4.72 14.67 -11.51
CA VAL A 133 -5.40 13.54 -12.14
C VAL A 133 -4.40 12.66 -12.87
N LEU A 134 -3.48 13.25 -13.64
CA LEU A 134 -2.44 12.51 -14.36
C LEU A 134 -1.46 11.79 -13.41
N GLN A 135 -1.08 12.42 -12.30
CA GLN A 135 -0.31 11.75 -11.23
C GLN A 135 -1.07 10.55 -10.67
N GLY A 136 -2.38 10.72 -10.41
CA GLY A 136 -3.26 9.65 -9.96
C GLY A 136 -3.26 8.47 -10.92
N MET A 137 -3.46 8.73 -12.22
CA MET A 137 -3.46 7.71 -13.27
C MET A 137 -2.11 6.98 -13.37
N ALA A 138 -1.01 7.72 -13.34
CA ALA A 138 0.33 7.15 -13.43
C ALA A 138 0.69 6.31 -12.20
N GLN A 139 0.20 6.69 -11.02
CA GLN A 139 0.49 5.99 -9.77
C GLN A 139 -0.46 4.80 -9.52
N GLY A 140 -1.68 4.82 -10.05
CA GLY A 140 -2.72 3.78 -9.89
C GLY A 140 -2.32 2.40 -10.37
N VAL A 141 -1.39 2.33 -11.31
CA VAL A 141 -0.88 1.07 -11.85
C VAL A 141 0.10 0.34 -10.92
N THR A 142 0.66 1.03 -9.92
CA THR A 142 1.84 0.56 -9.18
C THR A 142 1.54 -0.67 -8.32
N ILE A 143 0.51 -0.60 -7.47
CA ILE A 143 0.18 -1.68 -6.53
C ILE A 143 -0.24 -2.98 -7.23
N PRO A 144 -1.14 -2.95 -8.24
CA PRO A 144 -1.47 -4.13 -9.04
C PRO A 144 -0.24 -4.75 -9.70
N CYS A 145 0.63 -3.92 -10.30
CA CYS A 145 1.80 -4.42 -11.01
C CYS A 145 2.87 -4.97 -10.05
N LEU A 146 3.05 -4.39 -8.87
CA LEU A 146 3.94 -4.97 -7.85
C LEU A 146 3.51 -6.38 -7.44
N HIS A 147 2.21 -6.65 -7.35
CA HIS A 147 1.73 -8.02 -7.09
C HIS A 147 2.07 -8.98 -8.25
N ILE A 148 2.04 -8.52 -9.49
CA ILE A 148 2.49 -9.33 -10.63
C ILE A 148 4.01 -9.54 -10.62
N VAL A 149 4.79 -8.56 -10.13
CA VAL A 149 6.23 -8.76 -9.90
C VAL A 149 6.43 -9.84 -8.82
N TRP A 150 5.68 -9.78 -7.71
CA TRP A 150 5.80 -10.78 -6.64
C TRP A 150 5.33 -12.17 -7.04
N SER A 151 4.37 -12.32 -7.95
CA SER A 151 3.99 -13.63 -8.44
C SER A 151 5.08 -14.33 -9.26
N LYS A 152 6.09 -13.58 -9.75
CA LYS A 152 7.24 -14.11 -10.48
C LYS A 152 8.53 -14.18 -9.66
N TRP A 153 8.69 -13.31 -8.68
CA TRP A 153 9.95 -13.16 -7.92
C TRP A 153 9.89 -13.70 -6.50
N ALA A 154 8.70 -13.87 -5.90
CA ALA A 154 8.56 -14.26 -4.50
C ALA A 154 8.19 -15.75 -4.35
N PRO A 155 9.11 -16.60 -3.85
CA PRO A 155 8.80 -17.96 -3.47
C PRO A 155 7.68 -17.99 -2.41
N PRO A 156 6.78 -18.99 -2.40
CA PRO A 156 5.67 -19.08 -1.44
C PRO A 156 6.10 -18.90 0.02
N ASN A 157 7.23 -19.50 0.41
CA ASN A 157 7.75 -19.49 1.78
C ASN A 157 8.35 -18.14 2.23
N GLU A 158 8.66 -17.23 1.32
CA GLU A 158 9.22 -15.90 1.65
C GLU A 158 8.29 -14.76 1.21
N ARG A 159 7.10 -15.12 0.72
CA ARG A 159 6.19 -14.22 0.02
C ARG A 159 5.67 -13.12 0.93
N SER A 160 5.26 -13.47 2.16
CA SER A 160 4.67 -12.49 3.07
C SER A 160 5.69 -11.44 3.46
N ARG A 161 6.92 -11.85 3.80
CA ARG A 161 8.01 -10.93 4.14
C ARG A 161 8.38 -10.04 2.97
N MET A 162 8.51 -10.57 1.75
CA MET A 162 8.88 -9.76 0.58
C MET A 162 7.82 -8.69 0.26
N VAL A 163 6.54 -9.08 0.30
CA VAL A 163 5.41 -8.19 0.06
C VAL A 163 5.32 -7.13 1.15
N LEU A 164 5.29 -7.53 2.44
CA LEU A 164 5.08 -6.59 3.54
C LEU A 164 6.27 -5.66 3.74
N PHE A 165 7.50 -6.15 3.54
CA PHE A 165 8.67 -5.28 3.57
C PHE A 165 8.57 -4.22 2.47
N THR A 166 8.19 -4.59 1.24
CA THR A 166 7.95 -3.64 0.15
C THR A 166 6.92 -2.57 0.52
N PHE A 167 5.80 -2.97 1.11
CA PHE A 167 4.73 -2.05 1.52
C PHE A 167 5.07 -1.23 2.76
N ALA A 168 6.03 -1.64 3.61
CA ALA A 168 6.52 -0.80 4.69
C ALA A 168 7.08 0.55 4.16
N GLY A 169 7.57 0.56 2.92
CA GLY A 169 8.06 1.77 2.25
C GLY A 169 7.00 2.87 2.14
N VAL A 170 5.72 2.51 2.02
CA VAL A 170 4.59 3.45 2.01
C VAL A 170 4.57 4.33 3.26
N PHE A 171 4.76 3.72 4.43
CA PHE A 171 4.70 4.40 5.72
C PHE A 171 5.94 5.24 5.96
N VAL A 172 7.11 4.69 5.61
CA VAL A 172 8.39 5.43 5.66
C VAL A 172 8.31 6.66 4.76
N GLY A 173 7.79 6.52 3.53
CA GLY A 173 7.59 7.64 2.60
C GLY A 173 6.62 8.68 3.14
N THR A 174 5.53 8.26 3.78
CA THR A 174 4.56 9.17 4.41
C THR A 174 5.21 9.98 5.54
N ILE A 175 5.97 9.34 6.42
CA ILE A 175 6.67 10.01 7.54
C ILE A 175 7.71 10.99 7.01
N ILE A 176 8.52 10.58 6.03
CA ILE A 176 9.50 11.45 5.38
C ILE A 176 8.80 12.65 4.75
N SER A 177 7.69 12.44 4.03
CA SER A 177 6.89 13.53 3.47
C SER A 177 6.41 14.48 4.55
N MET A 178 5.87 13.94 5.66
CA MET A 178 5.32 14.74 6.75
C MET A 178 6.36 15.64 7.41
N THR A 179 7.51 15.07 7.74
CA THR A 179 8.58 15.81 8.43
C THR A 179 9.33 16.74 7.48
N LEU A 180 9.73 16.24 6.31
CA LEU A 180 10.60 16.98 5.40
C LEU A 180 9.85 18.09 4.66
N THR A 181 8.59 17.86 4.25
CA THR A 181 7.80 18.92 3.56
C THR A 181 7.58 20.11 4.49
N GLY A 182 7.23 19.87 5.76
CA GLY A 182 7.02 20.94 6.75
C GLY A 182 8.31 21.73 7.03
N PHE A 183 9.43 21.02 7.19
CA PHE A 183 10.74 21.63 7.42
C PHE A 183 11.24 22.45 6.23
N VAL A 184 11.18 21.86 5.02
CA VAL A 184 11.62 22.52 3.77
C VAL A 184 10.75 23.73 3.44
N SER A 185 9.43 23.61 3.63
CA SER A 185 8.50 24.72 3.38
C SER A 185 8.74 25.90 4.34
N LYS A 186 9.31 25.66 5.52
CA LYS A 186 9.64 26.70 6.50
C LYS A 186 10.96 27.42 6.19
N LEU A 187 11.95 26.70 5.66
CA LEU A 187 13.30 27.23 5.45
C LEU A 187 13.52 27.82 4.05
N TRP A 188 12.89 27.24 3.02
CA TRP A 188 13.08 27.64 1.63
C TRP A 188 11.78 28.14 1.02
N SER A 189 11.01 27.25 0.40
CA SER A 189 9.69 27.51 -0.14
C SER A 189 8.91 26.20 -0.19
N TRP A 190 7.59 26.30 -0.37
CA TRP A 190 6.75 25.12 -0.55
C TRP A 190 7.09 24.34 -1.83
N GLU A 191 7.64 25.01 -2.85
CA GLU A 191 7.99 24.44 -4.15
C GLU A 191 9.15 23.46 -4.05
N SER A 192 10.12 23.79 -3.18
CA SER A 192 11.33 22.99 -2.95
C SER A 192 11.00 21.54 -2.56
N ALA A 193 9.90 21.31 -1.84
CA ALA A 193 9.48 19.95 -1.50
C ALA A 193 9.16 19.13 -2.77
N PHE A 194 8.46 19.72 -3.74
CA PHE A 194 8.14 19.07 -5.01
C PHE A 194 9.40 18.78 -5.83
N TYR A 195 10.35 19.71 -5.86
CA TYR A 195 11.62 19.51 -6.57
C TYR A 195 12.46 18.39 -5.96
N ILE A 196 12.55 18.31 -4.62
CA ILE A 196 13.30 17.27 -3.92
C ILE A 196 12.69 15.89 -4.20
N PHE A 197 11.39 15.72 -3.96
CA PHE A 197 10.74 14.41 -4.11
C PHE A 197 10.60 13.98 -5.57
N GLY A 198 10.30 14.93 -6.48
CA GLY A 198 10.28 14.64 -7.92
C GLY A 198 11.66 14.21 -8.44
N THR A 199 12.74 14.87 -8.00
CA THR A 199 14.10 14.47 -8.40
C THR A 199 14.48 13.10 -7.84
N ALA A 200 14.15 12.83 -6.57
CA ALA A 200 14.36 11.51 -5.97
C ALA A 200 13.61 10.41 -6.74
N GLY A 201 12.40 10.70 -7.22
CA GLY A 201 11.62 9.80 -8.07
C GLY A 201 12.24 9.56 -9.45
N CYS A 202 12.82 10.58 -10.08
CA CYS A 202 13.55 10.44 -11.33
C CYS A 202 14.81 9.58 -11.16
N VAL A 203 15.57 9.78 -10.07
CA VAL A 203 16.74 8.94 -9.74
C VAL A 203 16.31 7.49 -9.52
N TRP A 204 15.23 7.28 -8.77
CA TRP A 204 14.69 5.94 -8.56
C TRP A 204 14.22 5.29 -9.87
N PHE A 205 13.58 6.04 -10.77
CA PHE A 205 13.15 5.56 -12.09
C PHE A 205 14.33 5.03 -12.91
N VAL A 206 15.43 5.78 -12.97
CA VAL A 206 16.65 5.35 -13.67
C VAL A 206 17.23 4.09 -13.02
N ALA A 207 17.31 4.05 -11.70
CA ALA A 207 17.81 2.89 -10.97
C ALA A 207 16.93 1.64 -11.18
N TRP A 208 15.61 1.80 -11.22
CA TRP A 208 14.66 0.71 -11.46
C TRP A 208 14.87 0.06 -12.83
N PHE A 209 14.98 0.85 -13.90
CA PHE A 209 15.24 0.31 -15.24
C PHE A 209 16.66 -0.22 -15.42
N ALA A 210 17.65 0.35 -14.72
CA ALA A 210 19.01 -0.17 -14.74
C ALA A 210 19.08 -1.57 -14.10
N VAL A 211 18.40 -1.76 -12.97
CA VAL A 211 18.58 -2.94 -12.11
C VAL A 211 17.49 -3.99 -12.28
N VAL A 212 16.20 -3.65 -12.27
CA VAL A 212 15.11 -4.64 -12.18
C VAL A 212 14.71 -5.17 -13.55
N ARG A 213 14.44 -6.47 -13.63
CA ARG A 213 14.01 -7.17 -14.85
C ARG A 213 12.62 -7.79 -14.67
N GLN A 214 11.99 -8.15 -15.79
CA GLN A 214 10.59 -8.59 -15.80
C GLN A 214 10.38 -9.96 -15.16
N SER A 215 11.37 -10.83 -15.26
CA SER A 215 11.35 -12.20 -14.75
C SER A 215 12.74 -12.60 -14.28
N PRO A 216 12.85 -13.59 -13.38
CA PRO A 216 14.13 -14.21 -13.05
C PRO A 216 14.88 -14.73 -14.29
N GLU A 217 14.18 -15.22 -15.31
CA GLU A 217 14.78 -15.73 -16.55
C GLU A 217 15.46 -14.66 -17.41
N SER A 218 14.94 -13.43 -17.38
CA SER A 218 15.47 -12.29 -18.14
C SER A 218 16.56 -11.52 -17.38
N ASP A 219 16.84 -11.92 -16.13
CA ASP A 219 17.84 -11.25 -15.31
C ASP A 219 19.24 -11.82 -15.56
N ARG A 220 20.15 -10.99 -16.08
CA ARG A 220 21.54 -11.39 -16.35
C ARG A 220 22.39 -11.55 -15.08
N PHE A 221 21.99 -10.91 -13.98
CA PHE A 221 22.75 -10.88 -12.74
C PHE A 221 22.26 -11.89 -11.71
N ILE A 222 21.22 -12.67 -12.02
CA ILE A 222 20.76 -13.74 -11.14
C ILE A 222 21.72 -14.92 -11.20
N THR A 223 21.95 -15.58 -10.06
CA THR A 223 22.69 -16.84 -10.04
C THR A 223 21.81 -17.98 -10.55
N LEU A 224 22.39 -18.93 -11.29
CA LEU A 224 21.67 -20.11 -11.81
C LEU A 224 20.90 -20.86 -10.70
N ARG A 225 21.53 -21.04 -9.53
CA ARG A 225 20.91 -21.69 -8.37
C ARG A 225 19.69 -20.94 -7.84
N GLU A 226 19.76 -19.61 -7.75
CA GLU A 226 18.63 -18.79 -7.31
C GLU A 226 17.48 -18.84 -8.32
N LYS A 227 17.82 -18.78 -9.61
CA LYS A 227 16.86 -18.89 -10.71
C LYS A 227 16.11 -20.23 -10.62
N GLU A 228 16.84 -21.34 -10.54
CA GLU A 228 16.24 -22.68 -10.40
C GLU A 228 15.38 -22.81 -9.14
N PHE A 229 15.84 -22.28 -8.00
CA PHE A 229 15.07 -22.28 -6.76
C PHE A 229 13.74 -21.53 -6.91
N ILE A 230 13.74 -20.34 -7.52
CA ILE A 230 12.52 -19.55 -7.73
C ILE A 230 11.57 -20.27 -8.69
N LEU A 231 12.07 -20.72 -9.85
CA LEU A 231 11.25 -21.37 -10.87
C LEU A 231 10.63 -22.67 -10.36
N LYS A 232 11.42 -23.50 -9.64
CA LYS A 232 10.93 -24.74 -9.01
C LYS A 232 9.88 -24.44 -7.94
N SER A 233 10.10 -23.41 -7.11
CA SER A 233 9.15 -23.02 -6.06
C SER A 233 7.84 -22.45 -6.60
N LEU A 234 7.85 -21.90 -7.82
CA LEU A 234 6.66 -21.35 -8.48
C LEU A 234 5.99 -22.34 -9.45
N GLY A 235 6.60 -23.50 -9.71
CA GLY A 235 6.10 -24.47 -10.68
C GLY A 235 6.12 -23.96 -12.13
N ILE A 236 7.03 -23.04 -12.46
CA ILE A 236 7.15 -22.45 -13.81
C ILE A 236 8.05 -23.33 -14.67
N ILE A 237 7.60 -23.66 -15.88
CA ILE A 237 8.38 -24.39 -16.89
C ILE A 237 9.04 -23.36 -17.83
N GLU A 238 10.36 -23.48 -18.01
CA GLU A 238 11.13 -22.55 -18.86
C GLU A 238 10.69 -22.60 -20.32
N GLY A 239 10.73 -21.44 -20.99
CA GLY A 239 10.63 -21.34 -22.46
C GLY A 239 9.23 -21.34 -23.06
N VAL A 240 8.16 -21.42 -22.25
CA VAL A 240 6.78 -21.36 -22.75
C VAL A 240 6.23 -19.93 -22.64
N PRO A 241 6.01 -19.21 -23.75
CA PRO A 241 5.40 -17.88 -23.71
C PRO A 241 3.95 -18.00 -23.22
N GLU A 242 3.72 -17.57 -21.98
CA GLU A 242 2.43 -17.80 -21.35
C GLU A 242 1.46 -16.63 -21.62
N LYS A 243 0.51 -16.83 -22.54
CA LYS A 243 -0.58 -15.88 -22.77
C LYS A 243 -1.52 -15.87 -21.56
N ILE A 244 -1.40 -14.89 -20.67
CA ILE A 244 -2.23 -14.82 -19.44
C ILE A 244 -3.67 -14.47 -19.82
N GLU A 245 -4.60 -15.40 -19.58
CA GLU A 245 -6.04 -15.19 -19.70
C GLU A 245 -6.63 -15.16 -18.30
N HIS A 246 -7.39 -14.11 -18.00
CA HIS A 246 -8.00 -13.93 -16.68
C HIS A 246 -9.40 -14.57 -16.65
N PRO A 247 -9.67 -15.47 -15.71
CA PRO A 247 -10.99 -16.07 -15.53
C PRO A 247 -11.93 -15.09 -14.81
N TRP A 248 -12.39 -14.07 -15.53
CA TRP A 248 -13.23 -12.99 -14.98
C TRP A 248 -14.44 -13.48 -14.20
N LYS A 249 -15.17 -14.48 -14.75
CA LYS A 249 -16.32 -15.07 -14.07
C LYS A 249 -15.91 -15.68 -12.72
N GLY A 250 -14.83 -16.46 -12.69
CA GLY A 250 -14.33 -17.08 -11.45
C GLY A 250 -13.85 -16.07 -10.41
N ILE A 251 -13.15 -15.02 -10.85
CA ILE A 251 -12.69 -13.94 -9.97
C ILE A 251 -13.89 -13.20 -9.36
N LEU A 252 -14.87 -12.83 -10.19
CA LEU A 252 -16.04 -12.05 -9.77
C LEU A 252 -17.09 -12.87 -9.00
N THR A 253 -17.04 -14.20 -9.00
CA THR A 253 -17.97 -15.05 -8.23
C THR A 253 -17.32 -15.73 -7.02
N SER A 254 -16.01 -15.59 -6.81
CA SER A 254 -15.30 -16.28 -5.73
C SER A 254 -15.51 -15.60 -4.38
N LYS A 255 -16.01 -16.37 -3.39
CA LYS A 255 -16.17 -15.93 -2.00
C LYS A 255 -14.85 -15.46 -1.39
N ALA A 256 -13.73 -16.12 -1.72
CA ALA A 256 -12.41 -15.76 -1.20
C ALA A 256 -11.92 -14.41 -1.75
N VAL A 257 -12.23 -14.10 -3.01
CA VAL A 257 -11.94 -12.77 -3.58
C VAL A 257 -12.78 -11.71 -2.87
N TYR A 258 -14.08 -11.93 -2.67
CA TYR A 258 -14.92 -11.01 -1.90
C TYR A 258 -14.45 -10.82 -0.45
N ALA A 259 -13.94 -11.87 0.20
CA ALA A 259 -13.34 -11.75 1.53
C ALA A 259 -12.17 -10.73 1.51
N THR A 260 -11.28 -10.81 0.52
CA THR A 260 -10.17 -9.85 0.38
C THR A 260 -10.64 -8.43 0.06
N ILE A 261 -11.71 -8.27 -0.74
CA ILE A 261 -12.29 -6.96 -1.07
C ILE A 261 -12.86 -6.30 0.19
N VAL A 262 -13.68 -7.03 0.96
CA VAL A 262 -14.29 -6.52 2.19
C VAL A 262 -13.21 -6.20 3.22
N ALA A 263 -12.22 -7.08 3.41
CA ALA A 263 -11.12 -6.80 4.33
C ALA A 263 -10.30 -5.56 3.92
N GLY A 264 -10.01 -5.40 2.63
CA GLY A 264 -9.33 -4.20 2.11
C GLY A 264 -10.12 -2.92 2.37
N PHE A 265 -11.45 -2.96 2.15
CA PHE A 265 -12.35 -1.84 2.46
C PHE A 265 -12.33 -1.49 3.94
N CYS A 266 -12.53 -2.46 4.84
CA CYS A 266 -12.55 -2.25 6.28
C CYS A 266 -11.22 -1.70 6.80
N GLN A 267 -10.10 -2.29 6.37
CA GLN A 267 -8.77 -1.82 6.76
C GLN A 267 -8.51 -0.39 6.27
N SER A 268 -8.93 -0.07 5.05
CA SER A 268 -8.74 1.25 4.46
C SER A 268 -9.63 2.31 5.11
N TRP A 269 -10.85 1.93 5.51
CA TRP A 269 -11.74 2.80 6.29
C TRP A 269 -11.06 3.28 7.57
N GLY A 270 -10.59 2.35 8.41
CA GLY A 270 -9.92 2.70 9.66
C GLY A 270 -8.64 3.50 9.45
N PHE A 271 -7.83 3.10 8.46
CA PHE A 271 -6.58 3.77 8.14
C PHE A 271 -6.77 5.21 7.66
N TYR A 272 -7.59 5.43 6.62
CA TYR A 272 -7.76 6.77 6.03
C TYR A 272 -8.55 7.71 6.93
N ASN A 273 -9.52 7.19 7.69
CA ASN A 273 -10.26 8.00 8.64
C ASN A 273 -9.31 8.60 9.68
N MET A 274 -8.46 7.76 10.30
CA MET A 274 -7.46 8.26 11.25
C MET A 274 -6.40 9.13 10.57
N LEU A 275 -5.94 8.80 9.35
CA LEU A 275 -4.97 9.63 8.63
C LEU A 275 -5.43 11.05 8.37
N THR A 276 -6.69 11.22 8.00
CA THR A 276 -7.22 12.54 7.62
C THR A 276 -7.77 13.31 8.81
N GLN A 277 -8.38 12.62 9.77
CA GLN A 277 -9.13 13.25 10.85
C GLN A 277 -8.40 13.30 12.19
N MET A 278 -7.24 12.64 12.32
CA MET A 278 -6.49 12.63 13.59
C MET A 278 -6.09 14.03 14.09
N PRO A 279 -5.61 14.98 13.25
CA PRO A 279 -5.32 16.33 13.73
C PRO A 279 -6.56 17.05 14.28
N SER A 280 -7.70 16.93 13.58
CA SER A 280 -8.98 17.51 14.01
C SER A 280 -9.46 16.85 15.31
N PHE A 281 -9.37 15.53 15.42
CA PHE A 281 -9.73 14.79 16.64
C PHE A 281 -8.90 15.23 17.85
N LEU A 282 -7.58 15.32 17.70
CA LEU A 282 -6.69 15.75 18.79
C LEU A 282 -7.03 17.17 19.28
N ARG A 283 -7.37 18.07 18.36
CA ARG A 283 -7.76 19.45 18.68
C ARG A 283 -9.16 19.52 19.30
N ASP A 284 -10.15 18.91 18.66
CA ASP A 284 -11.56 19.10 18.95
C ASP A 284 -12.01 18.28 20.17
N ALA A 285 -11.57 17.02 20.28
CA ALA A 285 -11.99 16.12 21.36
C ALA A 285 -11.01 16.05 22.54
N LEU A 286 -9.71 16.21 22.29
CA LEU A 286 -8.66 16.05 23.31
C LEU A 286 -8.03 17.39 23.74
N HIS A 287 -8.42 18.50 23.11
CA HIS A 287 -7.91 19.86 23.37
C HIS A 287 -6.37 19.93 23.37
N PHE A 288 -5.73 19.11 22.54
CA PHE A 288 -4.28 19.01 22.47
C PHE A 288 -3.71 20.09 21.53
N GLU A 289 -2.68 20.82 21.95
CA GLU A 289 -2.11 21.93 21.17
C GLU A 289 -1.51 21.47 19.83
N VAL A 290 -1.81 22.24 18.78
CA VAL A 290 -1.56 21.88 17.37
C VAL A 290 -0.07 21.85 17.02
N GLN A 291 0.80 22.58 17.75
CA GLN A 291 2.23 22.67 17.41
C GLN A 291 3.04 21.42 17.78
N SER A 292 2.62 20.64 18.78
CA SER A 292 3.21 19.33 19.11
C SER A 292 2.54 18.16 18.39
N SER A 293 1.44 18.42 17.68
CA SER A 293 0.59 17.40 17.05
C SER A 293 1.24 16.71 15.85
N GLY A 294 2.19 17.34 15.15
CA GLY A 294 2.85 16.75 13.97
C GLY A 294 3.66 15.50 14.29
N SER A 295 4.51 15.55 15.31
CA SER A 295 5.34 14.41 15.75
C SER A 295 4.49 13.27 16.34
N ILE A 296 3.44 13.62 17.07
CA ILE A 296 2.50 12.65 17.67
C ILE A 296 1.66 11.98 16.59
N SER A 297 1.22 12.72 15.57
CA SER A 297 0.45 12.17 14.45
C SER A 297 1.26 11.22 13.57
N ALA A 298 2.60 11.30 13.59
CA ALA A 298 3.47 10.37 12.86
C ALA A 298 3.64 9.01 13.57
N LEU A 299 3.42 8.95 14.89
CA LEU A 299 3.68 7.77 15.72
C LEU A 299 2.90 6.51 15.27
N PRO A 300 1.58 6.57 14.97
CA PRO A 300 0.83 5.39 14.52
C PRO A 300 1.36 4.81 13.20
N TYR A 301 1.77 5.66 12.28
CA TYR A 301 2.29 5.26 10.97
C TYR A 301 3.68 4.66 11.08
N ALA A 302 4.52 5.20 11.96
CA ALA A 302 5.82 4.63 12.28
C ALA A 302 5.67 3.23 12.89
N ALA A 303 4.76 3.08 13.85
CA ALA A 303 4.46 1.80 14.47
C ALA A 303 3.95 0.78 13.43
N MET A 304 3.08 1.19 12.50
CA MET A 304 2.59 0.32 11.43
C MET A 304 3.69 -0.11 10.45
N GLY A 305 4.61 0.77 10.07
CA GLY A 305 5.74 0.43 9.21
C GLY A 305 6.65 -0.64 9.82
N ILE A 306 6.95 -0.53 11.12
CA ILE A 306 7.72 -1.54 11.86
C ILE A 306 6.91 -2.85 11.97
N ALA A 307 5.63 -2.75 12.35
CA ALA A 307 4.75 -3.89 12.51
C ALA A 307 4.57 -4.69 11.19
N LEU A 308 4.59 -4.05 10.02
CA LEU A 308 4.54 -4.75 8.73
C LEU A 308 5.71 -5.69 8.53
N SER A 309 6.92 -5.23 8.84
CA SER A 309 8.12 -6.06 8.71
C SER A 309 8.07 -7.26 9.67
N ILE A 310 7.57 -7.05 10.89
CA ILE A 310 7.39 -8.10 11.90
C ILE A 310 6.30 -9.10 11.47
N ALA A 311 5.13 -8.61 11.05
CA ALA A 311 4.00 -9.43 10.64
C ALA A 311 4.36 -10.30 9.41
N GLY A 312 5.11 -9.76 8.45
CA GLY A 312 5.58 -10.50 7.29
C GLY A 312 6.53 -11.65 7.67
N TYR A 313 7.48 -11.38 8.56
CA TYR A 313 8.39 -12.41 9.07
C TYR A 313 7.66 -13.48 9.88
N LEU A 314 6.74 -13.09 10.77
CA LEU A 314 5.95 -14.03 11.57
C LEU A 314 5.06 -14.92 10.70
N ALA A 315 4.40 -14.35 9.69
CA ALA A 315 3.55 -15.09 8.77
C ALA A 315 4.34 -16.20 8.05
N ASP A 316 5.49 -15.85 7.48
CA ASP A 316 6.36 -16.82 6.81
C ASP A 316 6.94 -17.84 7.83
N TRP A 317 7.28 -17.42 9.05
CA TRP A 317 7.79 -18.33 10.08
C TRP A 317 6.79 -19.41 10.48
N PHE A 318 5.51 -19.06 10.68
CA PHE A 318 4.46 -20.05 10.97
C PHE A 318 4.23 -21.02 9.82
N GLN A 319 4.32 -20.54 8.57
CA GLN A 319 4.19 -21.37 7.36
C GLN A 319 5.39 -22.32 7.21
N ILE A 320 6.62 -21.81 7.30
CA ILE A 320 7.86 -22.61 7.15
C ILE A 320 7.98 -23.69 8.22
N ARG A 321 7.51 -23.41 9.44
CA ARG A 321 7.51 -24.38 10.55
C ARG A 321 6.35 -25.37 10.50
N ASN A 322 5.48 -25.28 9.50
CA ASN A 322 4.27 -26.09 9.36
C ASN A 322 3.36 -26.06 10.61
N ILE A 323 3.36 -24.94 11.35
CA ILE A 323 2.52 -24.78 12.55
C ILE A 323 1.08 -24.42 12.13
N LEU A 324 0.95 -23.60 11.08
CA LEU A 324 -0.32 -23.15 10.54
C LEU A 324 -0.32 -23.27 9.02
N THR A 325 -1.46 -23.65 8.45
CA THR A 325 -1.64 -23.65 6.98
C THR A 325 -1.71 -22.22 6.44
N THR A 326 -1.50 -22.03 5.13
CA THR A 326 -1.61 -20.71 4.49
C THR A 326 -2.94 -20.03 4.81
N THR A 327 -4.05 -20.75 4.65
CA THR A 327 -5.40 -20.26 5.00
C THR A 327 -5.50 -19.84 6.46
N GLN A 328 -4.97 -20.64 7.40
CA GLN A 328 -5.00 -20.33 8.82
C GLN A 328 -4.16 -19.09 9.15
N VAL A 329 -2.96 -18.94 8.58
CA VAL A 329 -2.13 -17.74 8.77
C VAL A 329 -2.86 -16.50 8.25
N ARG A 330 -3.37 -16.55 7.01
CA ARG A 330 -4.09 -15.40 6.42
C ARG A 330 -5.32 -15.02 7.25
N ARG A 331 -6.13 -16.01 7.64
CA ARG A 331 -7.35 -15.82 8.43
C ARG A 331 -7.03 -15.28 9.82
N ASN A 332 -6.19 -15.98 10.57
CA ASN A 332 -5.91 -15.64 11.97
C ASN A 332 -5.25 -14.25 12.10
N PHE A 333 -4.31 -13.91 11.22
CA PHE A 333 -3.62 -12.62 11.29
C PHE A 333 -4.58 -11.46 10.97
N ASN A 334 -5.42 -11.61 9.95
CA ASN A 334 -6.40 -10.58 9.61
C ASN A 334 -7.46 -10.41 10.69
N CYS A 335 -7.99 -11.53 11.19
CA CYS A 335 -9.03 -11.51 12.20
C CYS A 335 -8.51 -11.00 13.56
N LEU A 336 -7.29 -11.36 13.95
CA LEU A 336 -6.63 -10.79 15.13
C LEU A 336 -6.48 -9.27 14.97
N SER A 337 -6.03 -8.81 13.79
CA SER A 337 -5.92 -7.38 13.50
C SER A 337 -7.24 -6.64 13.70
N PHE A 338 -8.33 -7.14 13.12
CA PHE A 338 -9.64 -6.47 13.21
C PHE A 338 -10.24 -6.50 14.61
N ILE A 339 -10.13 -7.62 15.34
CA ILE A 339 -10.58 -7.69 16.74
C ILE A 339 -9.80 -6.69 17.59
N THR A 340 -8.46 -6.68 17.47
CA THR A 340 -7.62 -5.79 18.25
C THR A 340 -7.89 -4.32 17.88
N GLN A 341 -8.04 -4.00 16.60
CA GLN A 341 -8.42 -2.66 16.15
C GLN A 341 -9.78 -2.23 16.72
N ALA A 342 -10.79 -3.08 16.65
CA ALA A 342 -12.12 -2.78 17.19
C ALA A 342 -12.07 -2.57 18.71
N ALA A 343 -11.35 -3.41 19.45
CA ALA A 343 -11.19 -3.29 20.90
C ALA A 343 -10.51 -1.97 21.29
N PHE A 344 -9.34 -1.68 20.72
CA PHE A 344 -8.60 -0.45 21.07
C PHE A 344 -9.29 0.82 20.59
N MET A 345 -9.98 0.81 19.44
CA MET A 345 -10.79 1.96 18.99
C MET A 345 -11.96 2.21 19.95
N THR A 346 -12.65 1.16 20.40
CA THR A 346 -13.74 1.24 21.38
C THR A 346 -13.23 1.74 22.73
N THR A 347 -12.10 1.21 23.22
CA THR A 347 -11.46 1.67 24.46
C THR A 347 -11.04 3.14 24.37
N GLY A 348 -10.45 3.55 23.24
CA GLY A 348 -10.07 4.95 22.99
C GLY A 348 -11.27 5.90 23.01
N ALA A 349 -12.41 5.46 22.50
CA ALA A 349 -13.68 6.19 22.52
C ALA A 349 -14.28 6.34 23.93
N LEU A 350 -14.12 5.33 24.78
CA LEU A 350 -14.65 5.38 26.15
C LEU A 350 -13.80 6.27 27.06
N ILE A 351 -12.47 6.21 26.92
CA ILE A 351 -11.54 6.94 27.80
C ILE A 351 -11.52 8.44 27.50
N LEU A 352 -11.36 8.83 26.23
CA LEU A 352 -11.21 10.23 25.76
C LEU A 352 -10.24 11.09 26.60
N ARG A 353 -9.16 10.49 27.08
CA ARG A 353 -8.02 11.22 27.67
C ARG A 353 -6.92 11.25 26.64
N ALA A 354 -6.22 12.38 26.52
CA ALA A 354 -5.28 12.62 25.42
C ALA A 354 -4.26 11.47 25.24
N VAL A 355 -3.44 11.21 26.26
CA VAL A 355 -2.36 10.21 26.17
C VAL A 355 -2.89 8.77 25.99
N PRO A 356 -3.83 8.26 26.82
CA PRO A 356 -4.37 6.90 26.64
C PRO A 356 -5.04 6.68 25.29
N THR A 357 -5.79 7.65 24.77
CA THR A 357 -6.48 7.50 23.49
C THR A 357 -5.48 7.51 22.32
N ILE A 358 -4.42 8.33 22.37
CA ILE A 358 -3.33 8.28 21.39
C ILE A 358 -2.65 6.91 21.37
N ILE A 359 -2.37 6.34 22.55
CA ILE A 359 -1.77 4.99 22.65
C ILE A 359 -2.71 3.95 22.03
N CYS A 360 -4.00 4.00 22.34
CA CYS A 360 -5.00 3.08 21.77
C CYS A 360 -5.06 3.18 20.23
N ILE A 361 -5.09 4.40 19.69
CA ILE A 361 -5.09 4.65 18.24
C ILE A 361 -3.80 4.12 17.60
N THR A 362 -2.65 4.36 18.25
CA THR A 362 -1.34 3.90 17.79
C THR A 362 -1.30 2.38 17.69
N VAL A 363 -1.74 1.68 18.74
CA VAL A 363 -1.78 0.22 18.78
C VAL A 363 -2.76 -0.33 17.73
N ALA A 364 -3.95 0.25 17.60
CA ALA A 364 -4.92 -0.17 16.59
C ALA A 364 -4.35 -0.04 15.16
N ILE A 365 -3.78 1.11 14.81
CA ILE A 365 -3.20 1.32 13.48
C ILE A 365 -2.01 0.38 13.25
N ALA A 366 -1.14 0.19 14.25
CA ALA A 366 -0.01 -0.73 14.16
C ALA A 366 -0.46 -2.18 13.89
N MET A 367 -1.53 -2.61 14.56
CA MET A 367 -2.12 -3.94 14.35
C MET A 367 -2.67 -4.12 12.94
N GLY A 368 -3.01 -3.05 12.22
CA GLY A 368 -3.35 -3.07 10.80
C GLY A 368 -2.28 -3.71 9.91
N ALA A 369 -1.02 -3.77 10.35
CA ALA A 369 0.03 -4.53 9.67
C ALA A 369 -0.28 -6.03 9.54
N PHE A 370 -0.92 -6.63 10.56
CA PHE A 370 -1.32 -8.03 10.54
C PHE A 370 -2.47 -8.27 9.55
N ALA A 371 -3.35 -7.29 9.33
CA ALA A 371 -4.36 -7.36 8.27
C ALA A 371 -3.69 -7.42 6.89
N TRP A 372 -2.66 -6.62 6.64
CA TRP A 372 -1.90 -6.64 5.38
C TRP A 372 -1.22 -7.99 5.10
N SER A 373 -0.67 -8.67 6.13
CA SER A 373 -0.18 -10.06 5.97
C SER A 373 -1.30 -11.07 5.72
N GLY A 374 -2.54 -10.73 6.06
CA GLY A 374 -3.73 -11.47 5.71
C GLY A 374 -4.17 -11.16 4.29
N TYR A 375 -5.03 -10.16 4.11
CA TYR A 375 -5.70 -9.91 2.83
C TYR A 375 -4.74 -9.43 1.73
N GLY A 376 -3.71 -8.65 2.08
CA GLY A 376 -2.80 -8.03 1.12
C GLY A 376 -1.94 -9.04 0.37
N VAL A 377 -1.51 -10.11 1.05
CA VAL A 377 -0.77 -11.21 0.41
C VAL A 377 -1.71 -12.23 -0.23
N ASN A 378 -2.95 -12.33 0.25
CA ASN A 378 -3.88 -13.39 -0.17
C ASN A 378 -4.20 -13.38 -1.68
N ALA A 379 -4.15 -12.21 -2.34
CA ALA A 379 -4.33 -12.14 -3.79
C ALA A 379 -3.31 -13.01 -4.57
N LEU A 380 -2.08 -13.14 -4.05
CA LEU A 380 -1.04 -14.00 -4.62
C LEU A 380 -1.27 -15.48 -4.35
N ASP A 381 -1.91 -15.82 -3.22
CA ASP A 381 -2.20 -17.19 -2.82
C ASP A 381 -3.41 -17.74 -3.60
N LEU A 382 -4.44 -16.91 -3.82
CA LEU A 382 -5.66 -17.26 -4.57
C LEU A 382 -5.41 -17.51 -6.05
N SER A 383 -4.61 -16.66 -6.70
CA SER A 383 -4.21 -16.84 -8.11
C SER A 383 -2.98 -15.99 -8.45
N PRO A 384 -1.75 -16.56 -8.43
CA PRO A 384 -0.53 -15.83 -8.76
C PRO A 384 -0.59 -15.14 -10.14
N LYS A 385 -1.23 -15.76 -11.13
CA LYS A 385 -1.35 -15.24 -12.51
C LYS A 385 -2.32 -14.06 -12.63
N SER A 386 -3.35 -14.02 -11.78
CA SER A 386 -4.34 -12.94 -11.76
C SER A 386 -4.20 -12.01 -10.54
N ALA A 387 -3.12 -12.15 -9.77
CA ALA A 387 -2.92 -11.42 -8.51
C ALA A 387 -2.98 -9.90 -8.68
N GLY A 388 -2.46 -9.38 -9.80
CA GLY A 388 -2.55 -7.94 -10.10
C GLY A 388 -3.98 -7.47 -10.35
N VAL A 389 -4.79 -8.23 -11.08
CA VAL A 389 -6.21 -7.88 -11.32
C VAL A 389 -7.00 -7.95 -10.02
N ILE A 390 -6.81 -9.01 -9.23
CA ILE A 390 -7.47 -9.16 -7.92
C ILE A 390 -7.10 -8.00 -7.01
N MET A 391 -5.81 -7.69 -6.88
CA MET A 391 -5.37 -6.56 -6.06
C MET A 391 -5.84 -5.22 -6.62
N GLY A 392 -5.93 -5.05 -7.93
CA GLY A 392 -6.50 -3.86 -8.56
C GLY A 392 -7.96 -3.64 -8.17
N ILE A 393 -8.77 -4.71 -8.14
CA ILE A 393 -10.16 -4.65 -7.67
C ILE A 393 -10.20 -4.32 -6.17
N VAL A 394 -9.44 -5.04 -5.35
CA VAL A 394 -9.38 -4.83 -3.88
C VAL A 394 -8.97 -3.39 -3.56
N ASN A 395 -7.91 -2.88 -4.19
CA ASN A 395 -7.37 -1.56 -3.93
C ASN A 395 -8.26 -0.44 -4.51
N SER A 396 -9.05 -0.70 -5.55
CA SER A 396 -10.08 0.22 -6.04
C SER A 396 -11.19 0.43 -5.01
N VAL A 397 -11.76 -0.68 -4.49
CA VAL A 397 -12.80 -0.62 -3.46
C VAL A 397 -12.24 -0.04 -2.16
N SER A 398 -11.01 -0.38 -1.81
CA SER A 398 -10.28 0.20 -0.66
C SER A 398 -10.11 1.72 -0.78
N THR A 399 -9.89 2.23 -1.99
CA THR A 399 -9.78 3.67 -2.24
C THR A 399 -11.11 4.39 -2.04
N LEU A 400 -12.24 3.74 -2.40
CA LEU A 400 -13.57 4.29 -2.10
C LEU A 400 -13.79 4.48 -0.60
N ALA A 401 -13.29 3.56 0.24
CA ALA A 401 -13.34 3.73 1.69
C ALA A 401 -12.61 5.01 2.14
N GLY A 402 -11.47 5.33 1.51
CA GLY A 402 -10.71 6.56 1.77
C GLY A 402 -11.40 7.86 1.33
N ILE A 403 -12.37 7.78 0.40
CA ILE A 403 -13.19 8.92 -0.03
C ILE A 403 -14.41 9.05 0.90
N ILE A 404 -15.07 7.93 1.21
CA ILE A 404 -16.33 7.92 1.97
C ILE A 404 -16.07 8.20 3.46
N ALA A 405 -15.04 7.59 4.06
CA ALA A 405 -14.83 7.67 5.50
C ALA A 405 -14.62 9.12 6.01
N PRO A 406 -13.78 9.96 5.38
CA PRO A 406 -13.62 11.36 5.82
C PRO A 406 -14.89 12.19 5.65
N VAL A 407 -15.71 11.93 4.62
CA VAL A 407 -17.00 12.61 4.39
C VAL A 407 -17.98 12.26 5.50
N VAL A 408 -18.11 10.97 5.82
CA VAL A 408 -18.97 10.52 6.91
C VAL A 408 -18.53 11.11 8.24
N THR A 409 -17.24 11.08 8.55
CA THR A 409 -16.71 11.70 9.78
C THR A 409 -16.95 13.20 9.82
N GLY A 410 -16.77 13.92 8.71
CA GLY A 410 -17.03 15.36 8.63
C GLY A 410 -18.50 15.72 8.88
N LEU A 411 -19.45 14.92 8.37
CA LEU A 411 -20.88 15.11 8.62
C LEU A 411 -21.24 14.83 10.09
N LEU A 412 -20.65 13.79 10.68
CA LEU A 412 -20.92 13.39 12.06
C LEU A 412 -20.32 14.33 13.11
N THR A 413 -19.25 15.06 12.78
CA THR A 413 -18.50 15.92 13.73
C THR A 413 -18.83 17.41 13.59
N SER A 414 -20.05 17.72 13.16
CA SER A 414 -20.49 19.09 12.87
C SER A 414 -20.40 20.02 14.10
N ASN A 415 -20.72 19.53 15.30
CA ASN A 415 -20.66 20.33 16.53
C ASN A 415 -19.30 20.22 17.26
N LYS A 416 -18.35 19.45 16.70
CA LYS A 416 -16.99 19.23 17.24
C LYS A 416 -17.00 18.72 18.68
N THR A 417 -18.01 17.95 19.06
CA THR A 417 -18.17 17.44 20.43
C THR A 417 -17.47 16.09 20.61
N ALA A 418 -17.10 15.79 21.85
CA ALA A 418 -16.43 14.55 22.18
C ALA A 418 -17.32 13.31 21.90
N ASP A 419 -18.64 13.42 22.09
CA ASP A 419 -19.60 12.34 21.82
C ASP A 419 -19.77 12.03 20.33
N GLU A 420 -19.72 13.05 19.46
CA GLU A 420 -19.68 12.86 18.01
C GLU A 420 -18.44 12.06 17.60
N TRP A 421 -17.27 12.36 18.19
CA TRP A 421 -16.06 11.58 17.96
C TRP A 421 -16.17 10.14 18.48
N ARG A 422 -16.83 9.90 19.62
CA ARG A 422 -17.11 8.52 20.08
C ARG A 422 -17.88 7.72 19.04
N LEU A 423 -18.88 8.33 18.42
CA LEU A 423 -19.67 7.69 17.38
C LEU A 423 -18.79 7.29 16.18
N VAL A 424 -17.85 8.15 15.77
CA VAL A 424 -16.89 7.85 14.69
C VAL A 424 -16.02 6.64 15.03
N PHE A 425 -15.55 6.52 16.28
CA PHE A 425 -14.80 5.35 16.72
C PHE A 425 -15.64 4.08 16.74
N PHE A 426 -16.89 4.14 17.23
CA PHE A 426 -17.79 2.99 17.23
C PHE A 426 -18.14 2.51 15.82
N ILE A 427 -18.37 3.44 14.88
CA ILE A 427 -18.59 3.09 13.45
C ILE A 427 -17.35 2.39 12.89
N THR A 428 -16.15 2.93 13.17
CA THR A 428 -14.89 2.32 12.71
C THR A 428 -14.70 0.92 13.29
N ALA A 429 -14.99 0.72 14.57
CA ALA A 429 -14.96 -0.60 15.22
C ALA A 429 -15.99 -1.56 14.60
N GLY A 430 -17.22 -1.10 14.34
CA GLY A 430 -18.27 -1.89 13.69
C GLY A 430 -17.88 -2.33 12.27
N VAL A 431 -17.31 -1.43 11.47
CA VAL A 431 -16.78 -1.75 10.13
C VAL A 431 -15.70 -2.82 10.21
N ASN A 432 -14.78 -2.72 11.17
CA ASN A 432 -13.74 -3.75 11.38
C ASN A 432 -14.34 -5.10 11.81
N MET A 433 -15.38 -5.11 12.64
CA MET A 433 -16.07 -6.35 13.03
C MET A 433 -16.80 -7.02 11.86
N VAL A 434 -17.40 -6.25 10.95
CA VAL A 434 -17.96 -6.80 9.70
C VAL A 434 -16.85 -7.45 8.86
N GLY A 435 -15.70 -6.76 8.72
CA GLY A 435 -14.52 -7.31 8.05
C GLY A 435 -14.03 -8.62 8.69
N PHE A 436 -14.02 -8.69 10.03
CA PHE A 436 -13.67 -9.90 10.78
C PHE A 436 -14.60 -11.06 10.44
N VAL A 437 -15.92 -10.86 10.52
CA VAL A 437 -16.92 -11.92 10.27
C VAL A 437 -16.79 -12.45 8.85
N VAL A 438 -16.79 -11.55 7.85
CA VAL A 438 -16.72 -11.94 6.44
C VAL A 438 -15.41 -12.68 6.14
N TYR A 439 -14.27 -12.15 6.62
CA TYR A 439 -12.98 -12.76 6.35
C TYR A 439 -12.81 -14.10 7.07
N TRP A 440 -13.34 -14.26 8.29
CA TRP A 440 -13.27 -15.51 9.03
C TRP A 440 -13.95 -16.67 8.29
N PHE A 441 -15.14 -16.43 7.73
CA PHE A 441 -15.93 -17.46 7.07
C PHE A 441 -15.56 -17.68 5.59
N TRP A 442 -15.13 -16.64 4.88
CA TRP A 442 -14.93 -16.72 3.42
C TRP A 442 -13.47 -16.73 2.97
N ALA A 443 -12.50 -16.47 3.85
CA ALA A 443 -11.09 -16.51 3.46
C ALA A 443 -10.63 -17.93 3.10
N SER A 444 -9.88 -18.02 2.02
CA SER A 444 -9.10 -19.18 1.61
C SER A 444 -7.68 -18.69 1.30
N GLY A 445 -6.67 -19.51 1.59
CA GLY A 445 -5.28 -19.32 1.18
C GLY A 445 -4.81 -20.42 0.23
N GLU A 446 -5.76 -21.15 -0.38
CA GLU A 446 -5.50 -22.18 -1.39
C GLU A 446 -5.78 -21.64 -2.79
N LEU A 447 -5.10 -22.24 -3.77
CA LEU A 447 -5.27 -21.90 -5.17
C LEU A 447 -6.72 -22.18 -5.58
N GLN A 448 -7.39 -21.18 -6.16
CA GLN A 448 -8.80 -21.33 -6.47
C GLN A 448 -9.04 -22.28 -7.65
N PRO A 449 -10.15 -23.05 -7.69
CA PRO A 449 -10.42 -24.03 -8.75
C PRO A 449 -10.37 -23.44 -10.16
N TRP A 450 -10.94 -22.25 -10.34
CA TRP A 450 -10.90 -21.53 -11.62
C TRP A 450 -9.50 -21.11 -12.04
N SER A 451 -8.55 -21.00 -11.10
CA SER A 451 -7.14 -20.73 -11.41
C SER A 451 -6.43 -22.02 -11.80
N ILE A 452 -6.80 -23.16 -11.21
CA ILE A 452 -6.26 -24.48 -11.52
C ILE A 452 -6.73 -24.93 -12.90
N GLU A 453 -8.03 -24.87 -13.19
CA GLU A 453 -8.59 -25.28 -14.48
C GLU A 453 -7.96 -24.54 -15.67
N VAL A 454 -7.63 -23.25 -15.50
CA VAL A 454 -6.94 -22.46 -16.53
C VAL A 454 -5.49 -22.94 -16.71
N GLN A 455 -4.83 -23.39 -15.64
CA GLN A 455 -3.49 -23.96 -15.71
C GLN A 455 -3.50 -25.34 -16.36
N GLU A 456 -4.45 -26.19 -15.99
CA GLU A 456 -4.59 -27.53 -16.56
C GLU A 456 -4.96 -27.49 -18.05
N ARG A 457 -5.92 -26.64 -18.45
CA ARG A 457 -6.26 -26.44 -19.87
C ARG A 457 -5.03 -26.09 -20.70
N LYS A 458 -4.22 -25.13 -20.23
CA LYS A 458 -2.99 -24.73 -20.92
C LYS A 458 -1.92 -25.80 -20.95
N ARG A 459 -1.78 -26.56 -19.87
CA ARG A 459 -0.82 -27.67 -19.82
C ARG A 459 -1.14 -28.71 -20.88
N VAL A 460 -2.42 -29.04 -21.03
CA VAL A 460 -2.91 -29.97 -22.06
C VAL A 460 -2.74 -29.38 -23.47
N GLU A 461 -3.05 -28.09 -23.67
CA GLU A 461 -2.82 -27.39 -24.95
C GLU A 461 -1.34 -27.39 -25.37
N ASN A 462 -0.41 -27.30 -24.41
CA ASN A 462 1.03 -27.33 -24.64
C ASN A 462 1.62 -28.75 -24.73
N GLY A 463 0.79 -29.79 -24.86
CA GLY A 463 1.24 -31.18 -25.03
C GLY A 463 1.72 -31.88 -23.75
N GLY A 464 1.43 -31.33 -22.57
CA GLY A 464 1.72 -31.96 -21.29
C GLY A 464 0.64 -32.96 -20.85
N ASP A 465 1.04 -34.05 -20.20
CA ASP A 465 0.11 -35.06 -19.66
C ASP A 465 -0.90 -34.47 -18.66
N LYS A 466 -2.13 -35.01 -18.68
CA LYS A 466 -3.18 -34.80 -17.66
C LYS A 466 -2.79 -35.46 -16.34
N LYS A 467 -1.76 -34.96 -15.66
CA LYS A 467 -1.61 -35.17 -14.22
C LYS A 467 -2.26 -33.98 -13.52
N GLY A 468 -3.35 -34.24 -12.79
CA GLY A 468 -4.11 -33.24 -12.06
C GLY A 468 -3.19 -32.38 -11.19
N PHE A 469 -3.49 -31.08 -11.13
CA PHE A 469 -2.76 -30.16 -10.27
C PHE A 469 -3.06 -30.52 -8.81
N ASP A 470 -2.14 -31.24 -8.17
CA ASP A 470 -2.23 -31.50 -6.74
C ASP A 470 -2.07 -30.13 -6.04
N ASN A 471 -3.01 -29.81 -5.14
CA ASN A 471 -3.15 -28.50 -4.49
C ASN A 471 -2.02 -28.24 -3.45
N ARG A 472 -0.78 -28.57 -3.79
CA ARG A 472 0.39 -28.56 -2.92
C ARG A 472 1.14 -27.22 -3.02
N LEU A 473 0.51 -26.16 -2.52
CA LEU A 473 1.27 -24.97 -2.10
C LEU A 473 2.00 -25.21 -0.77
N SER A 474 1.68 -26.30 -0.05
CA SER A 474 2.53 -26.89 0.97
C SER A 474 3.45 -27.92 0.31
N VAL A 475 4.72 -27.58 0.17
CA VAL A 475 5.76 -28.55 -0.20
C VAL A 475 5.91 -29.52 0.98
N GLU A 476 5.21 -30.64 0.92
CA GLU A 476 5.67 -31.87 1.58
C GLU A 476 6.82 -32.46 0.76
N ASP A 477 7.77 -33.01 1.51
CA ASP A 477 9.09 -33.60 1.18
C ASP A 477 10.28 -32.63 0.97
#